data_AF-A0A7X7ZRG2-F1
#
_entry.id   AF-A0A7X7ZRG2-F1
#
_cell.length_a   1.000
_cell.length_b   1.000
_cell.length_c   1.000
_cell.angle_alpha   90.00
_cell.angle_beta   90.00
_cell.angle_gamma   90.00
#
_symmetry.space_group_name_H-M   'P 1'
#
loop_
_entity.id
_entity.type
_entity.pdbx_description
1 polymer ?
#
loop_
_entity_poly.entity_id
_entity_poly.type
_entity_poly.pdbx_seq_one_letter_code
_entity_poly.pdbx_strand_id
1 'polypeptide(L)'
;MQFYNSHPGTSAIICGAVCALEEDYQPEMADSLKVALMGPMAGIGDTIQAVLVKPIAFIIAASLAAEGSYLSIAVITIPFIILWWLRYPLFK
;
A
#
# COMPACT_ATOMS: atom_id res chain seq x y z
N MET A 1 -17.97 0.21 16.44
CA MET A 1 -16.97 -0.14 15.40
C MET A 1 -17.32 0.60 14.13
N GLN A 2 -16.47 1.52 13.69
CA GLN A 2 -16.60 2.16 12.38
C GLN A 2 -15.88 1.34 11.31
N PHE A 3 -16.41 1.36 10.10
CA PHE A 3 -15.84 0.67 8.96
C PHE A 3 -14.48 1.29 8.60
N TYR A 4 -13.48 0.44 8.38
CA TYR A 4 -12.16 0.85 7.93
C TYR A 4 -11.77 0.05 6.69
N ASN A 5 -11.72 0.72 5.55
CA ASN A 5 -11.36 0.12 4.28
C ASN A 5 -10.36 1.03 3.56
N SER A 6 -9.09 0.73 3.74
CA SER A 6 -7.97 1.41 3.10
C SER A 6 -7.05 0.39 2.45
N HIS A 7 -6.27 0.86 1.48
CA HIS A 7 -5.23 0.06 0.87
C HIS A 7 -4.15 -0.30 1.93
N PRO A 8 -3.70 -1.58 2.03
CA PRO A 8 -2.84 -2.02 3.12
C PRO A 8 -1.51 -1.25 3.22
N GLY A 9 -0.90 -0.87 2.09
CA GLY A 9 0.36 -0.15 2.09
C GLY A 9 0.24 1.27 2.66
N THR A 10 -0.73 2.03 2.17
CA THR A 10 -0.99 3.41 2.59
C THR A 10 -1.68 3.50 3.95
N SER A 11 -2.38 2.44 4.37
CA SER A 11 -2.93 2.31 5.73
C SER A 11 -1.87 2.42 6.82
N ALA A 12 -0.60 2.12 6.53
CA ALA A 12 0.49 2.27 7.49
C ALA A 12 0.59 3.72 8.01
N ILE A 13 0.39 4.71 7.14
CA ILE A 13 0.43 6.14 7.47
C ILE A 13 -0.71 6.51 8.42
N ILE A 14 -1.91 6.03 8.13
CA ILE A 14 -3.08 6.28 8.96
C ILE A 14 -2.87 5.66 10.34
N CYS A 15 -2.38 4.42 10.41
CA CYS A 15 -2.11 3.76 11.68
C CYS A 15 -1.05 4.49 12.50
N GLY A 16 0.06 4.94 11.89
CA GLY A 16 1.10 5.70 12.58
C GLY A 16 0.57 7.02 13.17
N ALA A 17 -0.18 7.79 12.37
CA ALA A 17 -0.78 9.05 12.81
C ALA A 17 -1.82 8.84 13.93
N VAL A 18 -2.61 7.79 13.85
CA VAL A 18 -3.56 7.39 14.91
C VAL A 18 -2.82 7.05 16.19
N CYS A 19 -1.77 6.21 16.13
CA CYS A 19 -1.00 5.84 17.31
C CYS A 19 -0.43 7.08 18.01
N ALA A 20 0.09 8.04 17.25
CA ALA A 20 0.60 9.30 17.81
C ALA A 20 -0.51 10.14 18.50
N LEU A 21 -1.73 10.19 17.95
CA LEU A 21 -2.85 10.91 18.56
C LEU A 21 -3.39 10.22 19.82
N GLU A 22 -3.40 8.89 19.84
CA GLU A 22 -3.78 8.11 21.02
C GLU A 22 -2.76 8.28 22.15
N GLU A 23 -1.46 8.38 21.83
CA GLU A 23 -0.39 8.71 22.79
C GLU A 23 -0.54 10.11 23.40
N ASP A 24 -1.13 11.06 22.67
CA ASP A 24 -1.46 12.41 23.16
C ASP A 24 -2.85 12.51 23.82
N TYR A 25 -3.50 11.38 24.10
CA TYR A 25 -4.83 11.30 24.71
C TYR A 25 -5.94 12.00 23.90
N GLN A 26 -5.86 11.97 22.56
CA GLN A 26 -6.84 12.55 21.64
C GLN A 26 -7.60 11.48 20.81
N PRO A 27 -8.35 10.55 21.44
CA PRO A 27 -8.98 9.42 20.76
C PRO A 27 -10.06 9.83 19.75
N GLU A 28 -10.83 10.88 20.04
CA GLU A 28 -11.89 11.38 19.14
C GLU A 28 -11.30 11.96 17.84
N MET A 29 -10.15 12.61 17.94
CA MET A 29 -9.39 13.11 16.80
C MET A 29 -8.79 11.95 16.00
N ALA A 30 -8.27 10.93 16.68
CA ALA A 30 -7.73 9.74 16.05
C ALA A 30 -8.79 9.02 15.20
N ASP A 31 -10.01 8.83 15.73
CA ASP A 31 -11.12 8.23 14.98
C ASP A 31 -11.58 9.10 13.81
N SER A 32 -11.68 10.42 14.01
CA SER A 32 -12.01 11.36 12.93
C SER A 32 -10.98 11.30 11.80
N LEU A 33 -9.69 11.20 12.13
CA LEU A 33 -8.60 11.09 11.16
C LEU A 33 -8.67 9.78 10.38
N LYS A 34 -8.96 8.64 11.03
CA LYS A 34 -9.14 7.33 10.36
C LYS A 34 -10.20 7.43 9.26
N VAL A 35 -11.36 8.00 9.58
CA VAL A 35 -12.50 8.11 8.65
C VAL A 35 -12.17 9.07 7.51
N ALA A 36 -11.55 10.20 7.81
CA ALA A 36 -11.19 11.20 6.82
C ALA A 36 -10.18 10.66 5.80
N LEU A 37 -9.23 9.85 6.25
CA LEU A 37 -8.12 9.38 5.41
C LEU A 37 -8.35 8.02 4.74
N MET A 38 -9.24 7.16 5.26
CA MET A 38 -9.41 5.81 4.68
C MET A 38 -9.78 5.83 3.19
N GLY A 39 -10.64 6.76 2.75
CA GLY A 39 -11.06 6.87 1.35
C GLY A 39 -9.95 7.37 0.42
N PRO A 40 -9.35 8.55 0.68
CA PRO A 40 -8.25 9.07 -0.13
C PRO A 40 -7.05 8.12 -0.18
N MET A 41 -6.65 7.53 0.95
CA MET A 41 -5.50 6.63 1.01
C MET A 41 -5.78 5.29 0.36
N ALA A 42 -7.03 4.80 0.38
CA ALA A 42 -7.45 3.66 -0.45
C ALA A 42 -7.21 3.94 -1.94
N GLY A 43 -7.74 5.05 -2.44
CA GLY A 43 -7.64 5.42 -3.86
C GLY A 43 -6.19 5.54 -4.34
N ILE A 44 -5.32 6.19 -3.57
CA ILE A 44 -3.89 6.32 -3.90
C ILE A 44 -3.21 4.95 -3.92
N GLY A 45 -3.40 4.16 -2.87
CA GLY A 45 -2.74 2.86 -2.75
C GLY A 45 -3.17 1.87 -3.83
N ASP A 46 -4.47 1.84 -4.16
CA ASP A 46 -5.01 0.97 -5.20
C ASP A 46 -4.56 1.42 -6.59
N THR A 47 -4.47 2.72 -6.84
CA THR A 47 -3.91 3.23 -8.12
C THR A 47 -2.45 2.81 -8.28
N ILE A 48 -1.62 2.96 -7.24
CA ILE A 48 -0.21 2.60 -7.31
C ILE A 48 -0.04 1.09 -7.48
N GLN A 49 -0.62 0.28 -6.60
CA GLN A 49 -0.34 -1.16 -6.62
C GLN A 49 -1.15 -1.89 -7.70
N ALA A 50 -2.44 -1.63 -7.82
CA ALA A 50 -3.33 -2.41 -8.68
C ALA A 50 -3.36 -1.90 -10.13
N VAL A 51 -3.26 -0.59 -10.35
CA VAL A 51 -3.35 0.01 -11.69
C VAL A 51 -1.98 0.25 -12.33
N LEU A 52 -0.98 0.71 -11.57
CA LEU A 52 0.34 1.00 -12.11
C LEU A 52 1.29 -0.20 -12.02
N VAL A 53 1.65 -0.62 -10.81
CA VAL A 53 2.74 -1.59 -10.61
C VAL A 53 2.36 -2.98 -11.13
N LYS A 54 1.20 -3.51 -10.73
CA LYS A 54 0.80 -4.88 -11.08
C LYS A 54 0.66 -5.08 -12.60
N PRO A 55 -0.06 -4.24 -13.37
CA PRO A 55 -0.22 -4.47 -14.80
C PRO A 55 1.09 -4.33 -15.57
N ILE A 56 1.91 -3.32 -15.24
CA ILE A 56 3.20 -3.11 -15.89
C ILE A 56 4.14 -4.30 -15.62
N ALA A 57 4.27 -4.71 -14.35
CA ALA A 57 5.13 -5.84 -13.99
C ALA A 57 4.66 -7.14 -14.66
N PHE A 58 3.35 -7.39 -14.74
CA PHE A 58 2.81 -8.58 -15.37
C PHE A 58 2.97 -8.58 -16.89
N ILE A 59 2.80 -7.45 -17.56
CA ILE A 59 2.99 -7.37 -19.02
C ILE A 59 4.45 -7.68 -19.37
N ILE A 60 5.41 -7.08 -18.67
CA ILE A 60 6.84 -7.30 -18.92
C ILE A 60 7.25 -8.74 -18.55
N ALA A 61 6.74 -9.27 -17.44
CA ALA A 61 7.05 -10.63 -17.06
C ALA A 61 6.43 -11.67 -18.01
N ALA A 62 5.22 -11.42 -18.51
CA ALA A 62 4.57 -12.29 -19.48
C ALA A 62 5.36 -12.32 -20.81
N SER A 63 5.87 -11.18 -21.29
CA SER A 63 6.70 -11.15 -22.50
C SER A 63 8.01 -11.92 -22.29
N LEU A 64 8.68 -11.74 -21.15
CA LEU A 64 9.91 -12.48 -20.83
C LEU A 64 9.67 -13.98 -20.66
N ALA A 65 8.54 -14.37 -20.07
CA ALA A 65 8.18 -15.77 -19.89
C ALA A 65 7.85 -16.44 -21.23
N ALA A 66 7.21 -15.73 -22.16
CA ALA A 66 6.94 -16.23 -23.51
C ALA A 66 8.22 -16.53 -24.29
N GLU A 67 9.30 -15.80 -24.02
CA GLU A 67 10.65 -16.05 -24.57
C GLU A 67 11.45 -17.12 -23.80
N GLY A 68 10.87 -17.71 -22.75
CA GLY A 68 11.53 -18.72 -21.91
C GLY A 68 12.55 -18.15 -20.92
N SER A 69 12.57 -16.84 -20.68
CA SER A 69 13.53 -16.20 -19.79
C SER A 69 13.12 -16.31 -18.31
N TYR A 70 14.03 -16.83 -17.48
CA TYR A 70 13.88 -16.88 -16.02
C TYR A 70 13.84 -15.48 -15.36
N LEU A 71 14.24 -14.43 -16.08
CA LEU A 71 14.14 -13.04 -15.59
C LEU A 71 12.68 -12.62 -15.30
N SER A 72 11.71 -13.28 -15.93
CA SER A 72 10.28 -13.07 -15.66
C SER A 72 9.92 -13.20 -14.18
N ILE A 73 10.57 -14.13 -13.46
CA ILE A 73 10.37 -14.33 -12.01
C ILE A 73 10.82 -13.10 -11.24
N ALA A 74 12.03 -12.59 -11.52
CA ALA A 74 12.57 -11.42 -10.86
C ALA A 74 11.71 -10.16 -11.13
N VAL A 75 11.24 -10.00 -12.37
CA VAL A 75 10.41 -8.85 -12.77
C VAL A 75 9.05 -8.83 -12.07
N ILE A 76 8.45 -9.99 -11.78
CA ILE A 76 7.25 -10.05 -10.94
C ILE A 76 7.62 -9.78 -9.48
N THR A 77 8.59 -10.50 -8.93
CA THR A 77 8.80 -10.55 -7.49
C THR A 77 9.39 -9.26 -6.91
N ILE A 78 10.35 -8.63 -7.59
CA ILE A 78 11.08 -7.47 -7.07
C ILE A 78 10.13 -6.27 -6.80
N PRO A 79 9.27 -5.83 -7.73
CA PRO A 79 8.37 -4.71 -7.48
C PRO A 79 7.42 -4.93 -6.30
N PHE A 80 6.89 -6.16 -6.11
CA PHE A 80 6.04 -6.47 -4.97
C PHE A 80 6.80 -6.47 -3.64
N ILE A 81 8.05 -6.97 -3.63
CA ILE A 81 8.92 -6.87 -2.45
C ILE A 81 9.19 -5.40 -2.11
N ILE A 82 9.50 -4.56 -3.10
CA ILE A 82 9.72 -3.13 -2.88
C ILE A 82 8.48 -2.46 -2.29
N LEU A 83 7.30 -2.71 -2.85
CA LEU A 83 6.03 -2.18 -2.31
C LEU A 83 5.78 -2.64 -0.88
N TRP A 84 6.15 -3.89 -0.54
CA TRP A 84 6.03 -4.39 0.83
C TRP A 84 7.01 -3.69 1.77
N TRP A 85 8.27 -3.49 1.36
CA TRP A 85 9.28 -2.79 2.16
C TRP A 85 8.96 -1.31 2.38
N LEU A 86 8.36 -0.65 1.40
CA LEU A 86 7.92 0.74 1.50
C LEU A 86 6.88 0.95 2.61
N ARG A 87 6.22 -0.09 3.11
CA ARG A 87 5.24 0.02 4.20
C ARG A 87 5.88 0.39 5.55
N TYR A 88 7.12 -0.02 5.77
CA TYR A 88 7.83 0.25 7.03
C TYR A 88 8.13 1.73 7.27
N PRO A 89 8.74 2.48 6.33
CA PRO A 89 8.95 3.91 6.53
C PRO A 89 7.64 4.70 6.58
N LEU A 90 6.56 4.20 5.97
CA LEU A 90 5.25 4.84 6.01
C LEU A 90 4.53 4.71 7.35
N PHE A 91 4.93 3.78 8.21
CA PHE A 91 4.35 3.61 9.54
C PHE A 91 5.00 4.50 10.60
N LYS A 92 6.25 4.91 10.39
CA LYS A 92 6.98 5.81 11.28
C LYS A 92 6.46 7.23 11.17
#